data_AF-A0A0K1DZC1-F1
#
_entry.id   AF-A0A0K1DZC1-F1
#
_cell.length_a   1.000
_cell.length_b   1.000
_cell.length_c   1.000
_cell.angle_alpha   90.00
_cell.angle_beta   90.00
_cell.angle_gamma   90.00
#
_symmetry.space_group_name_H-M   'P 1'
#
loop_
_entity.id
_entity.type
_entity.pdbx_description
1 polymer ?
#
loop_
_entity_poly.entity_id
_entity_poly.type
_entity_poly.pdbx_seq_one_letter_code
_entity_poly.pdbx_strand_id
1 'polypeptide(L)'
;MNEFVNYLLGILIFVVFSSPPLLSLFLLRRPSFWRVLLHVATAFYMLLIIYIVYLFTLLTSSNLLWGYVAFIFLLVYSGGALVAGLPEATAAGRWARLVYYATLLLWICFVLYVMNLAESQIAYV
;
A
#
# COMPACT_ATOMS: atom_id res chain seq x y z
N MET A 1 -23.26 2.26 -10.64
CA MET A 1 -22.69 3.27 -9.71
C MET A 1 -22.74 2.82 -8.25
N ASN A 2 -23.85 2.23 -7.77
CA ASN A 2 -23.96 1.77 -6.37
C ASN A 2 -22.95 0.69 -5.96
N GLU A 3 -22.65 -0.28 -6.84
CA GLU A 3 -21.68 -1.32 -6.49
C GLU A 3 -20.24 -0.81 -6.39
N PHE A 4 -19.85 0.16 -7.23
CA PHE A 4 -18.53 0.80 -7.17
C PHE A 4 -18.30 1.51 -5.84
N VAL A 5 -19.27 2.32 -5.41
CA VAL A 5 -19.18 3.04 -4.14
C VAL A 5 -19.11 2.04 -2.99
N ASN A 6 -19.92 0.97 -3.02
CA ASN A 6 -19.91 -0.04 -1.98
C ASN A 6 -18.61 -0.86 -1.93
N TYR A 7 -18.01 -1.20 -3.07
CA TYR A 7 -16.74 -1.93 -3.14
C TYR A 7 -15.58 -1.04 -2.68
N LEU A 8 -15.53 0.20 -3.16
CA LEU A 8 -14.50 1.17 -2.78
C LEU A 8 -14.62 1.51 -1.29
N LEU A 9 -15.84 1.70 -0.79
CA LEU A 9 -16.12 2.02 0.60
C LEU A 9 -15.83 0.81 1.51
N GLY A 10 -16.13 -0.42 1.07
CA GLY A 10 -15.76 -1.64 1.77
C GLY A 10 -14.24 -1.82 1.88
N ILE A 11 -13.51 -1.59 0.78
CA ILE A 11 -12.05 -1.57 0.77
C ILE A 11 -11.56 -0.44 1.70
N LEU A 12 -12.10 0.77 1.59
CA LEU A 12 -11.68 1.91 2.40
C LEU A 12 -11.91 1.66 3.90
N ILE A 13 -13.05 1.11 4.30
CA ILE A 13 -13.33 0.70 5.69
C ILE A 13 -12.34 -0.37 6.12
N PHE A 14 -12.16 -1.42 5.31
CA PHE A 14 -11.22 -2.48 5.64
C PHE A 14 -9.81 -1.94 5.83
N VAL A 15 -9.34 -1.06 4.94
CA VAL A 15 -8.04 -0.39 4.97
C VAL A 15 -7.89 0.50 6.19
N VAL A 16 -8.91 1.31 6.52
CA VAL A 16 -8.88 2.23 7.66
C VAL A 16 -8.91 1.46 8.99
N PHE A 17 -9.71 0.40 9.11
CA PHE A 17 -9.79 -0.43 10.31
C PHE A 17 -8.62 -1.42 10.46
N SER A 18 -8.09 -1.93 9.34
CA SER A 18 -6.85 -2.72 9.31
C SER A 18 -5.60 -1.86 9.34
N SER A 19 -5.74 -0.54 9.49
CA SER A 19 -4.64 0.37 9.78
C SER A 19 -4.56 0.75 11.28
N PRO A 20 -4.09 -0.16 12.16
CA PRO A 20 -3.48 0.22 13.44
C PRO A 20 -2.46 1.37 13.39
N PRO A 21 -1.73 1.66 12.29
CA PRO A 21 -0.68 2.66 12.32
C PRO A 21 -1.15 4.11 12.44
N LEU A 22 -2.25 4.49 11.77
CA LEU A 22 -2.76 5.87 11.85
C LEU A 22 -3.30 6.20 13.24
N LEU A 23 -3.96 5.24 13.88
CA LEU A 23 -4.42 5.36 15.27
C LEU A 23 -3.22 5.39 16.25
N SER A 24 -2.20 4.58 15.99
CA SER A 24 -0.98 4.47 16.81
C SER A 24 -0.07 5.70 16.71
N LEU A 25 0.01 6.32 15.52
CA LEU A 25 0.67 7.60 15.25
C LEU A 25 -0.01 8.76 15.98
N PHE A 26 -1.34 8.79 15.99
CA PHE A 26 -2.11 9.88 16.62
C PHE A 26 -2.22 9.77 18.15
N LEU A 27 -2.24 8.56 18.70
CA LEU A 27 -2.56 8.33 20.12
C LEU A 27 -1.34 8.22 21.06
N LEU A 28 -0.12 7.96 20.56
CA LEU A 28 1.03 7.69 21.43
C LEU A 28 2.18 8.67 21.18
N ARG A 29 2.37 9.59 22.13
CA ARG A 29 3.30 10.74 22.13
C ARG A 29 4.80 10.42 21.99
N ARG A 30 5.22 9.15 22.02
CA ARG A 30 6.64 8.75 21.97
C ARG A 30 6.89 7.76 20.83
N PRO A 31 7.62 8.13 19.75
CA PRO A 31 7.96 7.23 18.64
C PRO A 31 8.83 6.06 19.13
N SER A 32 8.61 4.86 18.58
CA SER A 32 9.24 3.61 19.03
C SER A 32 9.48 2.70 17.84
N PHE A 33 10.56 1.91 17.90
CA PHE A 33 10.95 0.99 16.82
C PHE A 33 9.82 0.04 16.41
N TRP A 34 9.10 -0.52 17.39
CA TRP A 34 7.97 -1.43 17.16
C TRP A 34 6.81 -0.78 16.40
N ARG A 35 6.54 0.52 16.64
CA ARG A 35 5.48 1.23 15.92
C ARG A 35 5.85 1.48 14.47
N VAL A 36 7.10 1.82 14.19
CA VAL A 36 7.61 1.95 12.82
C VAL A 36 7.54 0.61 12.09
N LEU A 37 7.87 -0.50 12.76
CA LEU A 37 7.78 -1.83 12.17
C LEU A 37 6.33 -2.23 11.88
N LEU A 38 5.39 -1.94 12.79
CA LEU A 38 3.97 -2.16 12.56
C LEU A 38 3.45 -1.29 11.41
N HIS A 39 3.83 -0.01 11.35
CA HIS A 39 3.48 0.89 10.25
C HIS A 39 3.94 0.37 8.90
N VAL A 40 5.22 -0.03 8.81
CA VAL A 40 5.81 -0.67 7.64
C VAL A 40 5.09 -1.96 7.29
N ALA A 41 4.85 -2.85 8.26
CA ALA A 41 4.18 -4.12 8.04
C ALA A 41 2.76 -3.93 7.49
N THR A 42 2.05 -2.89 7.95
CA THR A 42 0.69 -2.62 7.50
C THR A 42 0.67 -2.01 6.09
N ALA A 43 1.59 -1.07 5.80
CA ALA A 43 1.77 -0.55 4.44
C ALA A 43 2.14 -1.65 3.44
N PHE A 44 2.91 -2.65 3.88
CA PHE A 44 3.26 -3.82 3.08
C PHE A 44 2.13 -4.84 2.96
N TYR A 45 1.35 -5.04 4.03
CA TYR A 45 0.17 -5.91 4.03
C TYR A 45 -0.88 -5.42 3.03
N MET A 46 -1.02 -4.10 2.90
CA MET A 46 -1.82 -3.46 1.86
C MET A 46 -1.34 -3.84 0.46
N LEU A 47 -0.04 -3.78 0.18
CA LEU A 47 0.53 -4.22 -1.10
C LEU A 47 0.30 -5.72 -1.37
N LEU A 48 0.39 -6.55 -0.34
CA LEU A 48 0.13 -7.99 -0.45
C LEU A 48 -1.34 -8.24 -0.82
N ILE A 49 -2.28 -7.57 -0.17
CA ILE A 49 -3.71 -7.65 -0.51
C ILE A 49 -3.94 -7.20 -1.95
N ILE A 50 -3.32 -6.10 -2.37
CA ILE A 50 -3.40 -5.61 -3.75
C ILE A 50 -2.91 -6.68 -4.73
N TYR A 51 -1.75 -7.28 -4.47
CA TYR A 51 -1.19 -8.30 -5.34
C TYR A 51 -2.12 -9.51 -5.47
N ILE A 52 -2.68 -9.99 -4.35
CA ILE A 52 -3.62 -11.12 -4.33
C ILE A 52 -4.92 -10.76 -5.06
N VAL A 53 -5.48 -9.58 -4.81
CA VAL A 53 -6.71 -9.11 -5.48
C VAL A 53 -6.46 -8.90 -6.97
N TYR A 54 -5.33 -8.31 -7.37
CA TYR A 54 -4.96 -8.13 -8.76
C TYR A 54 -4.84 -9.47 -9.48
N LEU A 55 -4.11 -10.43 -8.89
CA LEU A 55 -3.95 -11.77 -9.43
C LEU A 55 -5.30 -12.49 -9.59
N PHE A 56 -6.17 -12.39 -8.59
CA PHE A 56 -7.50 -13.02 -8.59
C PHE A 56 -8.45 -12.35 -9.59
N THR A 57 -8.44 -11.03 -9.67
CA THR A 57 -9.32 -10.26 -10.58
C THR A 57 -8.89 -10.45 -12.04
N LEU A 58 -7.58 -10.52 -12.31
CA LEU A 58 -7.01 -10.83 -13.62
C LEU A 58 -7.41 -12.23 -14.12
N LEU A 59 -7.48 -13.21 -13.20
CA LEU A 59 -7.83 -14.60 -13.54
C LEU A 59 -9.33 -14.82 -13.76
N THR A 60 -10.21 -14.02 -13.13
CA THR A 60 -11.64 -14.38 -12.99
C THR A 60 -12.61 -13.34 -13.55
N SER A 61 -12.20 -12.08 -13.77
CA SER A 61 -13.14 -11.00 -14.11
C SER A 61 -13.00 -10.49 -15.54
N SER A 62 -14.15 -10.33 -16.22
CA SER A 62 -14.29 -9.70 -17.54
C SER A 62 -14.23 -8.16 -17.49
N ASN A 63 -14.14 -7.55 -16.30
CA ASN A 63 -14.21 -6.10 -16.08
C ASN A 63 -12.86 -5.52 -15.62
N LEU A 64 -11.85 -5.67 -16.49
CA LEU A 64 -10.43 -5.30 -16.26
C LEU A 64 -10.22 -3.85 -15.78
N LEU A 65 -11.02 -2.91 -16.28
CA LEU A 65 -10.88 -1.47 -15.98
C LEU A 65 -11.06 -1.17 -14.48
N TRP A 66 -11.95 -1.88 -13.79
CA TRP A 66 -12.22 -1.69 -12.37
C TRP A 66 -11.11 -2.24 -11.47
N GLY A 67 -10.51 -3.37 -11.86
CA GLY A 67 -9.34 -3.92 -11.17
C GLY A 67 -8.14 -2.98 -11.22
N TYR A 68 -7.89 -2.36 -12.38
CA TYR A 68 -6.81 -1.38 -12.54
C TYR A 68 -7.01 -0.12 -11.69
N VAL A 69 -8.22 0.44 -11.63
CA VAL A 69 -8.50 1.63 -10.80
C VAL A 69 -8.27 1.34 -9.32
N ALA A 70 -8.76 0.21 -8.81
CA ALA A 70 -8.56 -0.18 -7.42
C ALA A 70 -7.07 -0.44 -7.12
N PHE A 71 -6.36 -1.09 -8.06
CA PHE A 71 -4.93 -1.34 -7.96
C PHE A 71 -4.12 -0.04 -7.86
N ILE A 72 -4.35 0.92 -8.77
CA ILE A 72 -3.65 2.22 -8.77
C ILE A 72 -3.96 2.98 -7.48
N PHE A 73 -5.23 3.01 -7.06
CA PHE A 73 -5.64 3.71 -5.84
C PHE A 73 -4.91 3.18 -4.61
N LEU A 74 -4.85 1.86 -4.45
CA LEU A 74 -4.18 1.22 -3.33
C LEU A 74 -2.64 1.34 -3.42
N LEU A 75 -2.08 1.32 -4.63
CA LEU A 75 -0.65 1.57 -4.85
C LEU A 75 -0.28 2.98 -4.37
N VAL A 76 -1.01 4.00 -4.82
CA VAL A 76 -0.82 5.39 -4.39
C VAL A 76 -1.02 5.53 -2.88
N TYR A 77 -2.06 4.92 -2.33
CA TYR A 77 -2.33 4.95 -0.89
C TYR A 77 -1.19 4.35 -0.06
N SER A 78 -0.65 3.20 -0.48
CA SER A 78 0.49 2.56 0.21
C SER A 78 1.75 3.42 0.16
N GLY A 79 2.03 4.08 -0.99
CA GLY A 79 3.12 5.04 -1.11
C GLY A 79 2.92 6.26 -0.21
N GLY A 80 1.71 6.81 -0.17
CA GLY A 80 1.35 7.92 0.71
C GLY A 80 1.53 7.57 2.20
N ALA A 81 1.12 6.36 2.61
CA ALA A 81 1.34 5.85 3.95
C ALA A 81 2.84 5.73 4.29
N LEU A 82 3.66 5.26 3.33
CA LEU A 82 5.11 5.23 3.46
C LEU A 82 5.74 6.63 3.47
N VAL A 83 5.17 7.65 2.83
CA VAL A 83 5.70 9.01 2.99
C VAL A 83 5.31 9.59 4.35
N ALA A 84 4.09 9.33 4.82
CA ALA A 84 3.57 9.86 6.07
C ALA A 84 4.27 9.34 7.34
N GLY A 85 4.76 8.10 7.33
CA GLY A 85 5.52 7.53 8.47
C GLY A 85 7.00 7.90 8.49
N LEU A 86 7.52 8.62 7.48
CA LEU A 86 8.94 8.99 7.37
C LEU A 86 9.43 9.86 8.54
N PRO A 87 8.69 10.89 9.02
CA PRO A 87 9.10 11.66 10.19
C PRO A 87 9.17 10.79 11.45
N GLU A 88 8.28 9.81 11.57
CA GLU A 88 8.24 8.91 12.73
C GLU A 88 9.42 7.94 12.73
N ALA A 89 9.73 7.35 11.57
CA ALA A 89 10.91 6.50 11.42
C ALA A 89 12.21 7.24 11.71
N THR A 90 12.25 8.53 11.34
CA THR A 90 13.39 9.41 11.65
C THR A 90 13.50 9.68 13.15
N ALA A 91 12.38 9.87 13.85
CA ALA A 91 12.34 10.13 15.29
C ALA A 91 12.56 8.86 16.15
N ALA A 92 12.23 7.66 15.64
CA ALA A 92 12.36 6.40 16.36
C ALA A 92 13.81 5.86 16.45
N GLY A 93 14.74 6.40 15.65
CA GLY A 93 16.17 6.10 15.72
C GLY A 93 16.77 5.53 14.45
N ARG A 94 18.09 5.32 14.44
CA ARG A 94 18.88 5.00 13.24
C ARG A 94 18.42 3.71 12.54
N TRP A 95 18.12 2.67 13.31
CA TRP A 95 17.69 1.37 12.78
C TRP A 95 16.27 1.40 12.20
N ALA A 96 15.34 2.09 12.87
CA ALA A 96 13.97 2.29 12.37
C ALA A 96 14.01 3.00 11.02
N ARG A 97 14.83 4.06 10.93
CA ARG A 97 15.05 4.82 9.70
C ARG A 97 15.62 3.98 8.56
N LEU A 98 16.59 3.10 8.83
CA LEU A 98 17.16 2.21 7.81
C LEU A 98 16.13 1.20 7.28
N VAL A 99 15.39 0.55 8.18
CA VAL A 99 14.30 -0.37 7.80
C VAL A 99 13.29 0.35 6.91
N TYR A 100 12.91 1.55 7.31
CA TYR A 100 11.94 2.36 6.59
C TYR A 100 12.41 2.74 5.17
N TYR A 101 13.67 3.17 5.04
CA TYR A 101 14.24 3.46 3.72
C TYR A 101 14.32 2.21 2.84
N ALA A 102 14.67 1.06 3.40
CA ALA A 102 14.68 -0.20 2.67
C ALA A 102 13.27 -0.57 2.16
N THR A 103 12.24 -0.39 2.99
CA THR A 103 10.84 -0.59 2.60
C THR A 103 10.42 0.36 1.48
N LEU A 104 10.79 1.65 1.59
CA LEU A 104 10.45 2.66 0.61
C LEU A 104 11.13 2.38 -0.75
N LEU A 105 12.38 1.91 -0.70
CA LEU A 105 13.13 1.48 -1.88
C LEU A 105 12.49 0.24 -2.53
N LEU A 106 12.05 -0.73 -1.73
CA LEU A 106 11.34 -1.91 -2.22
C LEU A 106 9.99 -1.53 -2.86
N TRP A 107 9.25 -0.59 -2.26
CA TRP A 107 8.02 -0.05 -2.85
C TRP A 107 8.28 0.60 -4.22
N ILE A 108 9.32 1.41 -4.35
CA ILE A 108 9.73 2.01 -5.64
C ILE A 108 10.05 0.92 -6.66
N CYS A 109 10.84 -0.10 -6.29
CA CYS A 109 11.14 -1.23 -7.18
C CYS A 109 9.87 -1.96 -7.63
N PHE A 110 8.89 -2.12 -6.75
CA PHE A 110 7.61 -2.73 -7.08
C PHE A 110 6.80 -1.90 -8.08
N VAL A 111 6.73 -0.58 -7.89
CA VAL A 111 6.09 0.34 -8.85
C VAL A 111 6.75 0.24 -10.22
N LEU A 112 8.07 0.30 -10.28
CA LEU A 112 8.82 0.18 -11.54
C LEU A 112 8.56 -1.16 -12.22
N TYR A 113 8.55 -2.26 -11.47
CA TYR A 113 8.24 -3.58 -12.01
C TYR A 113 6.84 -3.61 -12.65
N VAL A 114 5.85 -3.07 -11.96
CA VAL A 114 4.47 -3.03 -12.47
C VAL A 114 4.34 -2.16 -13.72
N MET A 115 5.03 -1.01 -13.76
CA MET A 115 5.03 -0.14 -14.94
C MET A 115 5.65 -0.81 -16.16
N ASN A 116 6.81 -1.46 -15.99
CA ASN A 116 7.46 -2.22 -17.06
C ASN A 116 6.61 -3.41 -17.52
N LEU A 117 5.96 -4.10 -16.58
CA LEU A 117 5.04 -5.18 -16.90
C LEU A 117 3.88 -4.67 -17.76
N ALA A 118 3.25 -3.56 -17.36
CA ALA A 118 2.18 -2.93 -18.14
C ALA A 118 2.63 -2.50 -19.54
N GLU A 119 3.81 -1.89 -19.66
CA GLU A 119 4.38 -1.47 -20.95
C GLU A 119 4.62 -2.67 -21.88
N SER A 120 5.19 -3.76 -21.35
CA SER A 120 5.39 -4.99 -22.13
C SER A 120 4.07 -5.56 -22.66
N GLN A 121 2.98 -5.52 -21.89
CA GLN A 121 1.68 -6.03 -22.34
C GLN A 121 1.07 -5.19 -23.47
N ILE A 122 1.42 -3.91 -23.57
CA ILE A 122 0.96 -3.02 -24.64
C ILE A 122 1.77 -3.22 -25.93
N ALA A 123 3.06 -3.56 -25.82
CA ALA A 123 3.95 -3.75 -26.97
C ALA A 123 3.69 -5.04 -27.78
N TYR A 124 2.92 -5.99 -27.23
CA TYR A 124 2.56 -7.26 -27.89
C TYR A 124 1.12 -7.27 -28.46
N VAL A 125 0.46 -6.11 -28.54
CA VAL A 125 -0.86 -5.90 -29.19
C VAL A 125 -0.67 -5.11 -30.48
#